data_AF-A0A495ZRL3-F1
#
_entry.id   AF-A0A495ZRL3-F1
#
_cell.length_a   1.000
_cell.length_b   1.000
_cell.length_c   1.000
_cell.angle_alpha   90.00
_cell.angle_beta   90.00
_cell.angle_gamma   90.00
#
_symmetry.space_group_name_H-M   'P 1'
#
loop_
_entity.id
_entity.type
_entity.pdbx_description
1 polymer ?
#
loop_
_entity_poly.entity_id
_entity_poly.type
_entity_poly.pdbx_seq_one_letter_code
_entity_poly.pdbx_strand_id
1 'polypeptide(L)'
;MTLKKLYATILFLVLLTIVVLFIFKGTNREIVSDRINIVDRVNETEHHSEDSESTLRLEKKEPILEGKFDVRWQKWVDRLTEDLLQRFLAKPSFKNATEAQIASMRKEIYLQMIAHAEKVRQHYPDGPPDPSTTKHTSLPTQYGSLHHSGPQTPEAIMETYDTWYNRFYPSDVTVEAKYPRAEWIQELLDMGITITTEAHYPRMMDIRYHLVRVEDNPEEWASGRRGVPPQDNFEDYKRAYIQRKVWESQQVDSAEAADPDVIGGFFFDNAPDVFLPGKKNRLYVHRSFEDGIPGVKMWGEMMTTKQRFDLIYRGEHPEGWEVIYLDKDYNEISEKPPHVTREMVRSWELPPEDWVPPEGITLPKGFEEDLRARGWKGAWTQQLDATEGSSPPDRATLAREAAEAERAAETEWKDFDRAVQEYERLANMSDAQLETEFQKMLITSLPGLFSDESIGKTLREKFSSTRFENAEKLLQEYGAAEGFRRLAEKDAELARQIEDMFGKRSAPSQKSGRFVPRDGRQPPPNAPQPPSEDEGK
;
A
#
# COMPACT_ATOMS: atom_id res chain seq x y z
N MET A 1 46.11 -4.66 -38.25
CA MET A 1 45.83 -5.95 -37.58
C MET A 1 45.33 -6.92 -38.65
N THR A 2 46.02 -8.04 -38.88
CA THR A 2 45.66 -8.97 -39.98
C THR A 2 44.45 -9.81 -39.59
N LEU A 3 43.64 -10.22 -40.58
CA LEU A 3 42.42 -11.02 -40.38
C LEU A 3 42.67 -12.28 -39.52
N LYS A 4 43.88 -12.86 -39.60
CA LYS A 4 44.32 -13.97 -38.75
C LYS A 4 44.43 -13.63 -37.26
N LYS A 5 44.86 -12.40 -36.92
CA LYS A 5 44.93 -11.95 -35.51
C LYS A 5 43.55 -11.72 -34.93
N LEU A 6 42.61 -11.19 -35.72
CA LEU A 6 41.21 -11.02 -35.29
C LEU A 6 40.55 -12.38 -35.02
N TYR A 7 40.76 -13.35 -35.90
CA TYR A 7 40.22 -14.71 -35.71
C TYR A 7 40.80 -15.42 -34.48
N ALA A 8 42.10 -15.24 -34.21
CA ALA A 8 42.74 -15.80 -33.02
C ALA A 8 42.20 -15.17 -31.72
N THR A 9 41.94 -13.85 -31.72
CA THR A 9 41.37 -13.17 -30.55
C THR A 9 39.93 -13.60 -30.29
N ILE A 10 39.10 -13.76 -31.34
CA ILE A 10 37.72 -14.25 -31.18
C ILE A 10 37.71 -15.69 -30.68
N LEU A 11 38.56 -16.57 -31.23
CA LEU A 11 38.67 -17.95 -30.78
C LEU A 11 39.12 -18.06 -29.32
N PHE A 12 40.06 -17.20 -28.90
CA PHE A 12 40.51 -17.12 -27.52
C PHE A 12 39.40 -16.67 -26.57
N LEU A 13 38.61 -15.66 -26.95
CA LEU A 13 37.48 -15.19 -26.15
C LEU A 13 36.39 -16.26 -26.02
N VAL A 14 36.08 -17.00 -27.09
CA VAL A 14 35.11 -18.11 -27.05
C VAL A 14 35.60 -19.24 -26.13
N LEU A 15 36.88 -19.61 -26.21
CA LEU A 15 37.47 -20.61 -25.31
C LEU A 15 37.47 -20.15 -23.85
N LEU A 16 37.76 -18.88 -23.59
CA LEU A 16 37.71 -18.30 -22.25
C LEU A 16 36.29 -18.37 -21.67
N THR A 17 35.26 -18.02 -22.47
CA THR A 17 33.86 -18.11 -22.05
C THR A 17 33.44 -19.56 -21.75
N ILE A 18 33.89 -20.53 -22.55
CA ILE A 18 33.62 -21.96 -22.32
C ILE A 18 34.27 -22.44 -21.02
N VAL A 19 35.51 -22.02 -20.74
CA VAL A 19 36.23 -22.38 -19.50
C VAL A 19 35.55 -21.74 -18.28
N VAL A 20 35.13 -20.47 -18.36
CA VAL A 20 34.36 -19.81 -17.29
C VAL A 20 33.04 -20.52 -17.05
N LEU A 21 32.31 -20.93 -18.10
CA LEU A 21 31.08 -21.72 -17.97
C LEU A 21 31.31 -23.11 -17.37
N PHE A 22 32.46 -23.74 -17.64
CA PHE A 22 32.82 -25.03 -17.02
C PHE A 22 33.23 -24.88 -15.55
N ILE A 23 33.92 -23.80 -15.19
CA ILE A 23 34.28 -23.50 -13.79
C ILE A 23 33.01 -23.20 -12.98
N PHE A 24 32.07 -22.41 -13.53
CA PHE A 24 30.79 -22.14 -12.87
C PHE A 24 29.85 -23.35 -12.80
N LYS A 25 29.95 -24.30 -13.74
CA LYS A 25 29.25 -25.60 -13.62
C LYS A 25 29.93 -26.56 -12.63
N GLY A 26 31.22 -26.40 -12.37
CA GLY A 26 32.00 -27.26 -11.46
C GLY A 26 31.81 -26.96 -9.98
N THR A 27 31.55 -25.69 -9.61
CA THR A 27 31.40 -25.26 -8.21
C THR A 27 30.00 -25.46 -7.61
N ASN A 28 29.01 -25.85 -8.41
CA ASN A 28 27.65 -26.12 -7.93
C ASN A 28 27.34 -27.61 -7.68
N ARG A 29 28.36 -28.48 -7.69
CA ARG A 29 28.16 -29.94 -7.62
C ARG A 29 28.13 -30.54 -6.21
N GLU A 30 28.43 -29.78 -5.15
CA GLU A 30 28.37 -30.27 -3.76
C GLU A 30 27.10 -29.89 -2.99
N ILE A 31 26.23 -29.02 -3.52
CA ILE A 31 24.98 -28.61 -2.83
C ILE A 31 23.72 -29.24 -3.45
N VAL A 32 23.85 -29.95 -4.57
CA VAL A 32 22.70 -30.54 -5.31
C VAL A 32 22.53 -32.04 -5.06
N SER A 33 23.42 -32.69 -4.30
CA SER A 33 23.36 -34.14 -4.08
C SER A 33 22.19 -34.63 -3.20
N ASP A 34 21.49 -33.74 -2.49
CA ASP A 34 20.33 -34.11 -1.65
C ASP A 34 18.96 -33.78 -2.28
N ARG A 35 18.92 -33.22 -3.50
CA ARG A 35 17.65 -32.89 -4.18
C ARG A 35 17.40 -33.60 -5.51
N ILE A 36 18.34 -34.38 -6.04
CA ILE A 36 18.18 -35.12 -7.31
C ILE A 36 17.50 -36.50 -7.14
N ASN A 37 17.28 -37.01 -5.92
CA ASN A 37 16.66 -38.34 -5.74
C ASN A 37 15.13 -38.39 -5.94
N ILE A 38 14.45 -37.27 -6.21
CA ILE A 38 12.97 -37.24 -6.34
C ILE A 38 12.53 -37.11 -7.81
N VAL A 39 13.31 -36.45 -8.67
CA VAL A 39 12.94 -36.22 -10.07
C VAL A 39 13.27 -37.43 -10.95
N ASP A 40 14.38 -38.13 -10.68
CA ASP A 40 14.75 -39.33 -11.46
C ASP A 40 13.82 -40.53 -11.16
N ARG A 41 13.17 -40.56 -9.99
CA ARG A 41 12.17 -41.58 -9.63
C ARG A 41 10.83 -41.44 -10.34
N VAL A 42 10.53 -40.28 -10.94
CA VAL A 42 9.26 -40.04 -11.67
C VAL A 42 9.41 -40.44 -13.13
N ASN A 43 10.61 -40.31 -13.71
CA ASN A 43 10.86 -40.59 -15.12
C ASN A 43 11.21 -42.06 -15.43
N GLU A 44 11.63 -42.87 -14.45
CA GLU A 44 11.88 -44.31 -14.68
C GLU A 44 10.60 -45.17 -14.70
N THR A 45 9.44 -44.63 -14.34
CA THR A 45 8.16 -45.37 -14.33
C THR A 45 7.38 -45.37 -15.66
N GLU A 46 7.85 -44.68 -16.71
CA GLU A 46 7.10 -44.55 -17.97
C GLU A 46 7.54 -45.49 -19.12
N HIS A 47 8.46 -46.44 -18.90
CA HIS A 47 8.99 -47.25 -20.00
C HIS A 47 8.92 -48.78 -19.90
N HIS A 48 8.20 -49.38 -18.94
CA HIS A 48 7.91 -50.81 -18.98
C HIS A 48 6.52 -51.14 -18.40
N SER A 49 5.52 -51.28 -19.27
CA SER A 49 4.69 -52.50 -19.42
C SER A 49 3.42 -52.16 -20.19
N GLU A 50 3.42 -52.43 -21.49
CA GLU A 50 2.22 -52.93 -22.16
C GLU A 50 1.91 -54.32 -21.58
N ASP A 51 0.63 -54.67 -21.47
CA ASP A 51 0.07 -55.91 -20.92
C ASP A 51 -0.05 -56.02 -19.39
N SER A 52 -1.09 -55.41 -18.82
CA SER A 52 -2.20 -56.16 -18.21
C SER A 52 -3.30 -55.24 -17.69
N GLU A 53 -4.49 -55.37 -18.28
CA GLU A 53 -5.73 -54.90 -17.67
C GLU A 53 -5.98 -55.69 -16.37
N SER A 54 -5.71 -55.08 -15.22
CA SER A 54 -6.43 -55.44 -13.99
C SER A 54 -6.56 -54.23 -13.08
N THR A 55 -7.80 -53.97 -12.68
CA THR A 55 -8.27 -52.87 -11.85
C THR A 55 -7.55 -52.79 -10.51
N LEU A 56 -6.52 -51.94 -10.42
CA LEU A 56 -5.96 -51.46 -9.17
C LEU A 56 -6.47 -50.04 -8.90
N ARG A 57 -7.58 -49.96 -8.17
CA ARG A 57 -8.02 -48.74 -7.49
C ARG A 57 -6.97 -48.38 -6.43
N LEU A 58 -5.96 -47.61 -6.82
CA LEU A 58 -5.17 -46.82 -5.91
C LEU A 58 -6.06 -45.68 -5.41
N GLU A 59 -6.65 -45.86 -4.23
CA GLU A 59 -7.25 -44.77 -3.47
C GLU A 59 -6.17 -43.70 -3.22
N LYS A 60 -6.21 -42.62 -4.00
CA LYS A 60 -5.62 -41.33 -3.62
C LYS A 60 -6.28 -40.88 -2.33
N LYS A 61 -5.73 -41.28 -1.18
CA LYS A 61 -5.92 -40.51 0.05
C LYS A 61 -5.08 -39.26 -0.06
N GLU A 62 -5.67 -38.23 -0.68
CA GLU A 62 -5.28 -36.87 -0.31
C GLU A 62 -5.39 -36.76 1.22
N PRO A 63 -4.47 -36.07 1.92
CA PRO A 63 -4.65 -35.78 3.33
C PRO A 63 -5.83 -34.82 3.45
N ILE A 64 -7.01 -35.39 3.49
CA ILE A 64 -8.25 -34.72 3.80
C ILE A 64 -8.09 -34.24 5.24
N LEU A 65 -7.80 -32.95 5.42
CA LEU A 65 -7.84 -32.24 6.71
C LEU A 65 -9.30 -31.99 7.16
N GLU A 66 -10.20 -32.91 6.82
CA GLU A 66 -11.62 -32.84 7.19
C GLU A 66 -11.73 -32.81 8.71
N GLY A 67 -12.31 -31.73 9.22
CA GLY A 67 -12.67 -31.60 10.62
C GLY A 67 -11.74 -30.77 11.52
N LYS A 68 -10.61 -30.25 11.02
CA LYS A 68 -9.76 -29.36 11.84
C LYS A 68 -10.25 -27.92 11.94
N PHE A 69 -10.93 -27.43 10.91
CA PHE A 69 -11.45 -26.06 10.84
C PHE A 69 -12.96 -26.06 10.64
N ASP A 70 -13.64 -25.11 11.28
CA ASP A 70 -15.01 -24.80 10.92
C ASP A 70 -15.07 -24.14 9.53
N VAL A 71 -16.28 -24.04 8.97
CA VAL A 71 -16.50 -23.48 7.63
C VAL A 71 -15.99 -22.05 7.51
N ARG A 72 -15.94 -21.28 8.61
CA ARG A 72 -15.48 -19.87 8.59
C ARG A 72 -13.96 -19.81 8.44
N TRP A 73 -13.24 -20.61 9.22
CA TRP A 73 -11.78 -20.73 9.11
C TRP A 73 -11.33 -21.27 7.76
N GLN A 74 -12.05 -22.27 7.22
CA GLN A 74 -11.75 -22.81 5.89
C GLN A 74 -11.85 -21.73 4.81
N LYS A 75 -12.96 -20.98 4.78
CA LYS A 75 -13.15 -19.86 3.84
C LYS A 75 -12.07 -18.78 3.96
N TRP A 76 -11.59 -18.53 5.19
CA TRP A 76 -10.53 -17.57 5.43
C TRP A 76 -9.18 -18.03 4.86
N VAL A 77 -8.83 -19.30 5.07
CA VAL A 77 -7.63 -19.93 4.48
C VAL A 77 -7.71 -19.92 2.95
N ASP A 78 -8.85 -20.30 2.38
CA ASP A 78 -9.05 -20.33 0.92
C ASP A 78 -8.87 -18.94 0.31
N ARG A 79 -9.46 -17.91 0.94
CA ARG A 79 -9.33 -16.52 0.49
C ARG A 79 -7.88 -16.03 0.53
N LEU A 80 -7.19 -16.20 1.66
CA LEU A 80 -5.79 -15.77 1.77
C LEU A 80 -4.88 -16.52 0.79
N THR A 81 -5.17 -17.79 0.55
CA THR A 81 -4.44 -18.60 -0.43
C THR A 81 -4.58 -18.01 -1.83
N GLU A 82 -5.80 -17.67 -2.24
CA GLU A 82 -6.05 -17.11 -3.57
C GLU A 82 -5.48 -15.69 -3.69
N ASP A 83 -5.64 -14.84 -2.67
CA ASP A 83 -5.07 -13.49 -2.66
C ASP A 83 -3.54 -13.51 -2.80
N LEU A 84 -2.85 -14.41 -2.09
CA LEU A 84 -1.40 -14.58 -2.22
C LEU A 84 -1.01 -15.17 -3.57
N LEU A 85 -1.75 -16.16 -4.07
CA LEU A 85 -1.50 -16.78 -5.38
C LEU A 85 -1.58 -15.72 -6.50
N GLN A 86 -2.61 -14.87 -6.49
CA GLN A 86 -2.76 -13.79 -7.46
C GLN A 86 -1.59 -12.78 -7.41
N ARG A 87 -1.10 -12.45 -6.21
CA ARG A 87 0.10 -11.60 -6.05
C ARG A 87 1.37 -12.23 -6.61
N PHE A 88 1.51 -13.56 -6.52
CA PHE A 88 2.62 -14.26 -7.17
C PHE A 88 2.49 -14.24 -8.68
N LEU A 89 1.30 -14.54 -9.21
CA LEU A 89 1.02 -14.58 -10.65
C LEU A 89 1.13 -13.20 -11.33
N ALA A 90 0.88 -12.11 -10.59
CA ALA A 90 1.07 -10.76 -11.08
C ALA A 90 2.54 -10.37 -11.35
N LYS A 91 3.52 -11.13 -10.82
CA LYS A 91 4.94 -10.85 -11.05
C LYS A 91 5.37 -11.33 -12.44
N PRO A 92 6.24 -10.58 -13.16
CA PRO A 92 6.69 -10.94 -14.50
C PRO A 92 7.31 -12.35 -14.61
N SER A 93 7.97 -12.82 -13.55
CA SER A 93 8.58 -14.16 -13.48
C SER A 93 7.59 -15.32 -13.54
N PHE A 94 6.29 -15.06 -13.29
CA PHE A 94 5.23 -16.08 -13.29
C PHE A 94 4.22 -15.89 -14.44
N LYS A 95 4.45 -14.95 -15.37
CA LYS A 95 3.55 -14.66 -16.50
C LYS A 95 3.28 -15.89 -17.38
N ASN A 96 4.20 -16.84 -17.41
CA ASN A 96 4.10 -18.07 -18.20
C ASN A 96 3.99 -19.34 -17.31
N ALA A 97 3.53 -19.21 -16.06
CA ALA A 97 3.32 -20.37 -15.21
C ALA A 97 2.24 -21.28 -15.82
N THR A 98 2.57 -22.57 -15.96
CA THR A 98 1.62 -23.60 -16.41
C THR A 98 0.59 -23.90 -15.34
N GLU A 99 -0.58 -24.44 -15.73
CA GLU A 99 -1.62 -24.88 -14.79
C GLU A 99 -1.08 -25.85 -13.72
N ALA A 100 -0.16 -26.74 -14.08
CA ALA A 100 0.48 -27.66 -13.14
C ALA A 100 1.34 -26.90 -12.09
N GLN A 101 2.06 -25.86 -12.50
CA GLN A 101 2.83 -25.00 -11.60
C GLN A 101 1.90 -24.16 -10.73
N ILE A 102 0.82 -23.60 -11.28
CA ILE A 102 -0.19 -22.86 -10.53
C ILE A 102 -0.84 -23.74 -9.46
N ALA A 103 -1.23 -24.97 -9.81
CA ALA A 103 -1.79 -25.94 -8.87
C ALA A 103 -0.80 -26.33 -7.76
N SER A 104 0.48 -26.50 -8.11
CA SER A 104 1.55 -26.78 -7.15
C SER A 104 1.76 -25.61 -6.17
N MET A 105 1.83 -24.38 -6.68
CA MET A 105 1.94 -23.16 -5.86
C MET A 105 0.72 -22.98 -4.96
N ARG A 106 -0.49 -23.15 -5.49
CA ARG A 106 -1.74 -23.06 -4.71
C ARG A 106 -1.71 -24.04 -3.53
N LYS A 107 -1.29 -25.28 -3.77
CA LYS A 107 -1.18 -26.30 -2.72
C LYS A 107 -0.16 -25.91 -1.65
N GLU A 108 1.00 -25.39 -2.04
CA GLU A 108 2.03 -24.96 -1.10
C GLU A 108 1.57 -23.77 -0.24
N ILE A 109 1.01 -22.74 -0.89
CA ILE A 109 0.45 -21.56 -0.20
C ILE A 109 -0.67 -22.00 0.76
N TYR A 110 -1.56 -22.88 0.33
CA TYR A 110 -2.66 -23.40 1.14
C TYR A 110 -2.16 -24.08 2.43
N LEU A 111 -1.13 -24.91 2.33
CA LEU A 111 -0.51 -25.55 3.50
C LEU A 111 0.11 -24.52 4.46
N GLN A 112 0.75 -23.47 3.94
CA GLN A 112 1.26 -22.38 4.77
C GLN A 112 0.13 -21.60 5.45
N MET A 113 -0.99 -21.36 4.75
CA MET A 113 -2.15 -20.66 5.30
C MET A 113 -2.89 -21.48 6.37
N ILE A 114 -2.93 -22.81 6.25
CA ILE A 114 -3.40 -23.68 7.34
C ILE A 114 -2.54 -23.53 8.60
N ALA A 115 -1.21 -23.61 8.46
CA ALA A 115 -0.30 -23.44 9.60
C ALA A 115 -0.43 -22.04 10.22
N HIS A 116 -0.67 -21.03 9.40
CA HIS A 116 -0.96 -19.68 9.86
C HIS A 116 -2.31 -19.61 10.60
N ALA A 117 -3.37 -20.19 10.05
CA ALA A 117 -4.70 -20.25 10.67
C ALA A 117 -4.66 -20.95 12.04
N GLU A 118 -3.89 -22.05 12.20
CA GLU A 118 -3.72 -22.70 13.50
C GLU A 118 -3.11 -21.75 14.55
N LYS A 119 -2.15 -20.90 14.15
CA LYS A 119 -1.54 -19.88 15.03
C LYS A 119 -2.51 -18.72 15.34
N VAL A 120 -3.24 -18.24 14.33
CA VAL A 120 -4.20 -17.13 14.51
C VAL A 120 -5.38 -17.60 15.38
N ARG A 121 -5.84 -18.84 15.25
CA ARG A 121 -6.92 -19.40 16.06
C ARG A 121 -6.63 -19.42 17.56
N GLN A 122 -5.36 -19.48 17.97
CA GLN A 122 -4.97 -19.35 19.38
C GLN A 122 -5.33 -17.98 19.97
N HIS A 123 -5.40 -16.95 19.12
CA HIS A 123 -5.69 -15.58 19.51
C HIS A 123 -7.15 -15.17 19.22
N TYR A 124 -7.82 -15.87 18.30
CA TYR A 124 -9.19 -15.60 17.87
C TYR A 124 -10.03 -16.88 17.91
N PRO A 125 -10.38 -17.42 19.09
CA PRO A 125 -11.08 -18.71 19.19
C PRO A 125 -12.48 -18.70 18.56
N ASP A 126 -13.14 -17.55 18.49
CA ASP A 126 -14.53 -17.42 18.03
C ASP A 126 -14.70 -17.35 16.50
N GLY A 127 -13.59 -17.25 15.75
CA GLY A 127 -13.58 -17.17 14.30
C GLY A 127 -12.36 -16.41 13.76
N PRO A 128 -12.05 -16.54 12.45
CA PRO A 128 -10.96 -15.80 11.86
C PRO A 128 -11.23 -14.29 11.89
N PRO A 129 -10.20 -13.44 12.01
CA PRO A 129 -10.35 -12.00 11.90
C PRO A 129 -10.85 -11.63 10.50
N ASP A 130 -11.84 -10.73 10.41
CA ASP A 130 -12.38 -10.27 9.13
C ASP A 130 -11.30 -9.46 8.38
N PRO A 131 -10.84 -9.92 7.19
CA PRO A 131 -9.79 -9.28 6.40
C PRO A 131 -10.10 -7.82 6.04
N SER A 132 -11.39 -7.45 5.95
CA SER A 132 -11.84 -6.09 5.62
C SER A 132 -11.84 -5.16 6.83
N THR A 133 -11.97 -5.72 8.04
CA THR A 133 -11.82 -4.98 9.30
C THR A 133 -10.37 -4.88 9.75
N THR A 134 -9.48 -5.69 9.17
CA THR A 134 -8.02 -5.51 9.26
C THR A 134 -7.63 -4.32 8.37
N LYS A 135 -8.12 -3.13 8.72
CA LYS A 135 -7.93 -1.85 8.00
C LYS A 135 -6.45 -1.41 7.96
N HIS A 136 -5.43 -2.20 7.60
CA HIS A 136 -4.07 -1.88 8.07
C HIS A 136 -4.14 -1.41 9.54
N THR A 137 -4.99 -2.07 10.35
CA THR A 137 -4.84 -1.98 11.78
C THR A 137 -3.41 -2.41 11.93
N SER A 138 -2.54 -1.44 12.22
CA SER A 138 -1.26 -1.64 12.86
C SER A 138 -1.39 -2.94 13.61
N LEU A 139 -0.62 -3.96 13.22
CA LEU A 139 -0.57 -5.26 13.89
C LEU A 139 -0.85 -4.99 15.36
N PRO A 140 -1.93 -5.56 15.94
CA PRO A 140 -2.52 -5.05 17.16
C PRO A 140 -1.40 -4.68 18.12
N THR A 141 -1.33 -3.41 18.50
CA THR A 141 -0.41 -2.85 19.50
C THR A 141 -0.54 -3.52 20.89
N GLN A 142 -1.30 -4.62 20.96
CA GLN A 142 -1.44 -5.55 22.07
C GLN A 142 -0.34 -6.62 22.14
N TYR A 143 0.64 -6.67 21.21
CA TYR A 143 1.93 -7.21 21.60
C TYR A 143 2.46 -6.29 22.68
N GLY A 144 2.46 -6.77 23.93
CA GLY A 144 2.83 -5.95 25.09
C GLY A 144 4.15 -5.29 24.80
N SER A 145 4.15 -3.95 24.80
CA SER A 145 5.26 -3.09 24.41
C SER A 145 6.58 -3.64 24.95
N LEU A 146 7.32 -4.38 24.12
CA LEU A 146 8.58 -4.95 24.56
C LEU A 146 9.52 -3.78 24.85
N HIS A 147 9.77 -3.58 26.14
CA HIS A 147 10.71 -2.58 26.62
C HIS A 147 12.03 -3.25 26.93
N HIS A 148 13.09 -2.76 26.31
CA HIS A 148 14.44 -3.17 26.62
C HIS A 148 14.98 -2.29 27.75
N SER A 149 15.23 -2.91 28.90
CA SER A 149 15.81 -2.28 30.09
C SER A 149 17.22 -2.78 30.43
N GLY A 150 17.80 -3.60 29.56
CA GLY A 150 19.13 -4.16 29.72
C GLY A 150 20.26 -3.19 29.32
N PRO A 151 21.51 -3.66 29.34
CA PRO A 151 22.63 -2.92 28.78
C PRO A 151 22.40 -2.57 27.31
N GLN A 152 22.73 -1.34 26.92
CA GLN A 152 22.70 -0.91 25.53
C GLN A 152 23.91 -1.49 24.78
N THR A 153 23.88 -2.80 24.50
CA THR A 153 24.84 -3.51 23.65
C THR A 153 24.11 -4.23 22.51
N PRO A 154 24.77 -4.48 21.37
CA PRO A 154 24.15 -5.17 20.24
C PRO A 154 23.50 -6.50 20.64
N GLU A 155 24.19 -7.32 21.43
CA GLU A 155 23.72 -8.66 21.83
C GLU A 155 22.45 -8.58 22.67
N ALA A 156 22.40 -7.67 23.66
CA ALA A 156 21.27 -7.55 24.56
C ALA A 156 20.02 -6.97 23.85
N ILE A 157 20.23 -6.02 22.93
CA ILE A 157 19.16 -5.46 22.10
C ILE A 157 18.62 -6.53 21.14
N MET A 158 19.50 -7.25 20.44
CA MET A 158 19.14 -8.33 19.54
C MET A 158 18.40 -9.46 20.29
N GLU A 159 18.89 -9.89 21.45
CA GLU A 159 18.22 -10.90 22.28
C GLU A 159 16.78 -10.51 22.61
N THR A 160 16.55 -9.22 22.89
CA THR A 160 15.22 -8.71 23.22
C THR A 160 14.30 -8.67 22.01
N TYR A 161 14.79 -8.22 20.85
CA TYR A 161 13.92 -7.86 19.73
C TYR A 161 14.00 -8.78 18.50
N ASP A 162 15.09 -9.51 18.27
CA ASP A 162 15.30 -10.25 17.01
C ASP A 162 14.30 -11.38 16.81
N THR A 163 13.88 -12.07 17.87
CA THR A 163 12.89 -13.14 17.75
C THR A 163 11.58 -12.59 17.18
N TRP A 164 11.17 -11.41 17.64
CA TRP A 164 10.01 -10.72 17.14
C TRP A 164 10.26 -10.14 15.74
N TYR A 165 11.39 -9.45 15.54
CA TYR A 165 11.69 -8.76 14.29
C TYR A 165 11.82 -9.75 13.13
N ASN A 166 12.61 -10.82 13.29
CA ASN A 166 12.83 -11.83 12.25
C ASN A 166 11.56 -12.61 11.88
N ARG A 167 10.54 -12.61 12.75
CA ARG A 167 9.23 -13.22 12.44
C ARG A 167 8.47 -12.42 11.39
N PHE A 168 8.61 -11.10 11.38
CA PHE A 168 7.89 -10.21 10.46
C PHE A 168 8.75 -9.74 9.29
N TYR A 169 10.06 -9.62 9.52
CA TYR A 169 11.06 -9.14 8.57
C TYR A 169 12.16 -10.18 8.45
N PRO A 170 11.97 -11.21 7.59
CA PRO A 170 13.02 -12.19 7.35
C PRO A 170 14.28 -11.47 6.86
N SER A 171 15.42 -11.90 7.38
CA SER A 171 16.71 -11.25 7.12
C SER A 171 17.01 -11.24 5.62
N ASP A 172 17.21 -10.05 5.06
CA ASP A 172 17.65 -9.88 3.68
C ASP A 172 19.17 -10.05 3.65
N VAL A 173 19.64 -11.06 2.93
CA VAL A 173 21.07 -11.39 2.80
C VAL A 173 21.86 -10.19 2.27
N THR A 174 21.27 -9.38 1.40
CA THR A 174 21.92 -8.19 0.84
C THR A 174 22.15 -7.12 1.90
N VAL A 175 21.15 -6.91 2.76
CA VAL A 175 21.21 -5.91 3.83
C VAL A 175 22.13 -6.37 4.95
N GLU A 176 22.07 -7.65 5.33
CA GLU A 176 22.99 -8.22 6.32
C GLU A 176 24.44 -8.26 5.82
N ALA A 177 24.68 -8.39 4.51
CA ALA A 177 26.04 -8.35 3.95
C ALA A 177 26.66 -6.94 3.97
N LYS A 178 25.87 -5.88 3.72
CA LYS A 178 26.37 -4.50 3.71
C LYS A 178 26.38 -3.85 5.10
N TYR A 179 25.35 -4.10 5.90
CA TYR A 179 25.20 -3.53 7.23
C TYR A 179 24.88 -4.65 8.21
N PRO A 180 25.84 -5.51 8.62
CA PRO A 180 25.56 -6.59 9.56
C PRO A 180 24.87 -6.07 10.82
N ARG A 181 23.82 -6.75 11.27
CA ARG A 181 22.93 -6.21 12.32
C ARG A 181 23.63 -5.78 13.60
N ALA A 182 24.54 -6.61 14.11
CA ALA A 182 25.26 -6.30 15.35
C ALA A 182 26.14 -5.05 15.18
N GLU A 183 26.86 -4.94 14.05
CA GLU A 183 27.70 -3.78 13.72
C GLU A 183 26.86 -2.52 13.53
N TRP A 184 25.71 -2.64 12.86
CA TRP A 184 24.78 -1.53 12.69
C TRP A 184 24.21 -1.03 14.02
N ILE A 185 23.80 -1.93 14.92
CA ILE A 185 23.34 -1.54 16.25
C ILE A 185 24.48 -0.86 17.01
N GLN A 186 25.71 -1.37 16.92
CA GLN A 186 26.87 -0.73 17.53
C GLN A 186 27.08 0.69 16.99
N GLU A 187 26.98 0.90 15.67
CA GLU A 187 27.10 2.23 15.05
C GLU A 187 26.05 3.21 15.59
N LEU A 188 24.79 2.77 15.73
CA LEU A 188 23.74 3.59 16.33
C LEU A 188 24.04 3.95 17.80
N LEU A 189 24.52 2.99 18.58
CA LEU A 189 24.89 3.19 19.98
C LEU A 189 26.07 4.16 20.13
N ASP A 190 27.07 4.07 19.24
CA ASP A 190 28.23 4.97 19.20
C ASP A 190 27.80 6.40 18.84
N MET A 191 26.70 6.56 18.09
CA MET A 191 26.05 7.85 17.84
C MET A 191 25.19 8.36 19.02
N GLY A 192 25.13 7.62 20.13
CA GLY A 192 24.34 7.97 21.31
C GLY A 192 22.85 7.66 21.18
N ILE A 193 22.45 6.84 20.21
CA ILE A 193 21.05 6.48 19.96
C ILE A 193 20.70 5.27 20.81
N THR A 194 19.78 5.44 21.77
CA THR A 194 19.29 4.35 22.61
C THR A 194 18.10 3.64 21.98
N ILE A 195 18.06 2.31 22.06
CA ILE A 195 16.94 1.48 21.59
C ILE A 195 16.27 0.86 22.81
N THR A 196 15.08 1.36 23.15
CA THR A 196 14.39 1.00 24.41
C THR A 196 12.99 0.44 24.20
N THR A 197 12.45 0.53 22.98
CA THR A 197 11.09 0.10 22.66
C THR A 197 11.03 -0.77 21.42
N GLU A 198 10.01 -1.63 21.36
CA GLU A 198 9.65 -2.44 20.20
C GLU A 198 9.33 -1.60 18.96
N ALA A 199 8.92 -0.34 19.12
CA ALA A 199 8.69 0.57 17.98
C ALA A 199 10.00 1.18 17.45
N HIS A 200 10.99 1.39 18.32
CA HIS A 200 12.29 1.95 17.94
C HIS A 200 13.11 0.96 17.12
N TYR A 201 13.21 -0.29 17.57
CA TYR A 201 14.10 -1.27 16.94
C TYR A 201 13.82 -1.48 15.43
N PRO A 202 12.59 -1.73 14.98
CA PRO A 202 12.28 -1.97 13.57
C PRO A 202 12.51 -0.71 12.74
N ARG A 203 12.16 0.47 13.28
CA ARG A 203 12.43 1.76 12.63
C ARG A 203 13.94 1.96 12.42
N MET A 204 14.77 1.58 13.39
CA MET A 204 16.23 1.63 13.26
C MET A 204 16.77 0.60 12.26
N MET A 205 16.13 -0.56 12.13
CA MET A 205 16.49 -1.55 11.12
C MET A 205 16.08 -1.11 9.70
N ASP A 206 14.92 -0.48 9.54
CA ASP A 206 14.43 0.02 8.24
C ASP A 206 15.39 1.05 7.62
N ILE A 207 16.11 1.82 8.46
CA ILE A 207 17.17 2.74 7.99
C ILE A 207 18.23 1.98 7.17
N ARG A 208 18.63 0.77 7.57
CA ARG A 208 19.62 -0.07 6.84
C ARG A 208 19.14 -0.37 5.43
N TYR A 209 17.89 -0.82 5.30
CA TYR A 209 17.28 -1.13 4.00
C TYR A 209 17.29 0.08 3.07
N HIS A 210 16.99 1.26 3.62
CA HIS A 210 17.03 2.49 2.85
C HIS A 210 18.45 2.88 2.43
N LEU A 211 19.44 2.71 3.31
CA LEU A 211 20.83 3.04 3.03
C LEU A 211 21.43 2.15 1.95
N VAL A 212 21.17 0.83 1.98
CA VAL A 212 21.58 -0.10 0.91
C VAL A 212 21.14 0.38 -0.47
N ARG A 213 19.92 0.89 -0.58
CA ARG A 213 19.37 1.38 -1.86
C ARG A 213 20.00 2.71 -2.30
N VAL A 214 20.39 3.55 -1.35
CA VAL A 214 20.88 4.92 -1.61
C VAL A 214 22.39 4.95 -1.83
N GLU A 215 23.15 4.05 -1.21
CA GLU A 215 24.61 3.98 -1.31
C GLU A 215 25.13 3.98 -2.75
N ASP A 216 24.52 3.14 -3.59
CA ASP A 216 24.90 3.00 -5.00
C ASP A 216 24.23 4.04 -5.92
N ASN A 217 23.55 5.06 -5.35
CA ASN A 217 22.85 6.11 -6.08
C ASN A 217 23.26 7.52 -5.60
N PRO A 218 24.35 8.09 -6.14
CA PRO A 218 24.86 9.40 -5.72
C PRO A 218 23.89 10.56 -5.92
N GLU A 219 22.99 10.47 -6.91
CA GLU A 219 21.98 11.50 -7.13
C GLU A 219 21.04 11.63 -5.93
N GLU A 220 20.71 10.52 -5.25
CA GLU A 220 19.83 10.56 -4.09
C GLU A 220 20.46 11.31 -2.92
N TRP A 221 21.71 10.99 -2.54
CA TRP A 221 22.36 11.62 -1.39
C TRP A 221 22.97 13.01 -1.67
N ALA A 222 23.20 13.35 -2.94
CA ALA A 222 23.61 14.70 -3.35
C ALA A 222 22.43 15.65 -3.60
N SER A 223 21.19 15.17 -3.64
CA SER A 223 20.02 15.99 -4.04
C SER A 223 19.43 16.87 -2.94
N GLY A 224 19.74 16.61 -1.67
CA GLY A 224 19.03 17.26 -0.56
C GLY A 224 17.65 16.65 -0.24
N ARG A 225 17.28 15.53 -0.88
CA ARG A 225 16.01 14.83 -0.64
C ARG A 225 15.93 14.25 0.77
N ARG A 226 14.72 13.87 1.19
CA ARG A 226 14.43 13.26 2.50
C ARG A 226 14.74 14.15 3.70
N GLY A 227 14.83 15.47 3.48
CA GLY A 227 15.15 16.43 4.52
C GLY A 227 16.57 16.31 5.06
N VAL A 228 17.49 15.72 4.28
CA VAL A 228 18.92 15.67 4.59
C VAL A 228 19.63 16.63 3.64
N PRO A 229 20.43 17.61 4.12
CA PRO A 229 21.17 18.49 3.23
C PRO A 229 22.08 17.71 2.26
N PRO A 230 22.29 18.20 1.02
CA PRO A 230 23.23 17.59 0.08
C PRO A 230 24.59 17.29 0.73
N GLN A 231 25.13 16.10 0.47
CA GLN A 231 26.46 15.71 0.95
C GLN A 231 27.36 15.34 -0.23
N ASP A 232 28.67 15.50 -0.05
CA ASP A 232 29.68 15.19 -1.07
C ASP A 232 30.10 13.70 -1.06
N ASN A 233 29.82 12.99 0.04
CA ASN A 233 30.12 11.57 0.16
C ASN A 233 29.02 10.83 0.93
N PHE A 234 28.97 9.53 0.71
CA PHE A 234 27.95 8.67 1.28
C PHE A 234 28.04 8.51 2.80
N GLU A 235 29.23 8.52 3.40
CA GLU A 235 29.39 8.33 4.85
C GLU A 235 28.82 9.53 5.64
N ASP A 236 29.05 10.75 5.16
CA ASP A 236 28.45 11.96 5.73
C ASP A 236 26.92 11.96 5.55
N TYR A 237 26.44 11.54 4.38
CA TYR A 237 25.00 11.35 4.14
C TYR A 237 24.40 10.30 5.08
N LYS A 238 25.05 9.15 5.24
CA LYS A 238 24.61 8.07 6.12
C LYS A 238 24.42 8.60 7.54
N ARG A 239 25.41 9.31 8.08
CA ARG A 239 25.35 9.91 9.41
C ARG A 239 24.21 10.93 9.52
N ALA A 240 24.11 11.86 8.57
CA ALA A 240 23.07 12.88 8.57
C ALA A 240 21.66 12.28 8.42
N TYR A 241 21.51 11.23 7.60
CA TYR A 241 20.27 10.49 7.42
C TYR A 241 19.85 9.73 8.69
N ILE A 242 20.79 9.07 9.38
CA ILE A 242 20.51 8.43 10.67
C ILE A 242 20.03 9.49 11.68
N GLN A 243 20.77 10.59 11.83
CA GLN A 243 20.40 11.68 12.76
C GLN A 243 19.02 12.25 12.44
N ARG A 244 18.73 12.43 11.15
CA ARG A 244 17.42 12.85 10.67
C ARG A 244 16.31 11.88 11.12
N LYS A 245 16.49 10.57 10.93
CA LYS A 245 15.49 9.55 11.30
C LYS A 245 15.33 9.41 12.81
N VAL A 246 16.39 9.61 13.59
CA VAL A 246 16.32 9.69 15.05
C VAL A 246 15.50 10.90 15.49
N TRP A 247 15.78 12.09 14.93
CA TRP A 247 15.00 13.29 15.21
C TRP A 247 13.51 13.10 14.84
N GLU A 248 13.22 12.54 13.67
CA GLU A 248 11.84 12.22 13.26
C GLU A 248 11.14 11.32 14.29
N SER A 249 11.84 10.29 14.78
CA SER A 249 11.29 9.41 15.82
C SER A 249 11.01 10.17 17.12
N GLN A 250 11.94 11.03 17.56
CA GLN A 250 11.78 11.83 18.77
C GLN A 250 10.62 12.83 18.67
N GLN A 251 10.36 13.39 17.49
CA GLN A 251 9.20 14.27 17.28
C GLN A 251 7.88 13.51 17.44
N VAL A 252 7.79 12.29 16.89
CA VAL A 252 6.62 11.43 17.06
C VAL A 252 6.43 11.07 18.54
N ASP A 253 7.48 10.56 19.20
CA ASP A 253 7.41 10.16 20.61
C ASP A 253 7.01 11.35 21.52
N SER A 254 7.57 12.54 21.25
CA SER A 254 7.25 13.76 21.99
C SER A 254 5.80 14.19 21.79
N ALA A 255 5.25 14.03 20.58
CA ALA A 255 3.88 14.37 20.29
C ALA A 255 2.89 13.35 20.88
N GLU A 256 3.20 12.06 20.83
CA GLU A 256 2.42 11.01 21.50
C GLU A 256 2.42 11.18 23.02
N ALA A 257 3.55 11.55 23.62
CA ALA A 257 3.64 11.84 25.05
C ALA A 257 2.82 13.10 25.44
N ALA A 258 2.77 14.11 24.56
CA ALA A 258 2.00 15.32 24.79
C ALA A 258 0.49 15.14 24.54
N ASP A 259 0.12 14.26 23.60
CA ASP A 259 -1.25 13.97 23.22
C ASP A 259 -1.40 12.48 22.82
N PRO A 260 -2.03 11.65 23.66
CA PRO A 260 -2.22 10.23 23.40
C PRO A 260 -3.06 9.88 22.15
N ASP A 261 -3.80 10.85 21.57
CA ASP A 261 -4.58 10.64 20.34
C ASP A 261 -3.71 10.77 19.06
N VAL A 262 -2.42 11.10 19.20
CA VAL A 262 -1.44 11.09 18.11
C VAL A 262 -1.14 9.67 17.67
N ILE A 263 -1.18 9.43 16.35
CA ILE A 263 -0.97 8.12 15.71
C ILE A 263 0.25 8.12 14.79
N GLY A 264 1.16 9.08 14.96
CA GLY A 264 2.33 9.33 14.11
C GLY A 264 2.39 10.76 13.58
N GLY A 265 2.89 10.96 12.37
CA GLY A 265 2.85 12.27 11.71
C GLY A 265 3.57 12.32 10.38
N PHE A 266 3.65 13.53 9.83
CA PHE A 266 4.20 13.81 8.51
C PHE A 266 5.43 14.69 8.60
N PHE A 267 6.43 14.35 7.79
CA PHE A 267 7.65 15.12 7.57
C PHE A 267 7.75 15.44 6.09
N PHE A 268 8.43 16.54 5.75
CA PHE A 268 8.53 17.02 4.38
C PHE A 268 9.98 17.23 3.97
N ASP A 269 10.30 16.85 2.73
CA ASP A 269 11.65 16.98 2.19
C ASP A 269 12.05 18.44 1.99
N ASN A 270 11.11 19.29 1.55
CA ASN A 270 11.30 20.71 1.31
C ASN A 270 11.07 21.59 2.55
N ALA A 271 10.65 20.99 3.66
CA ALA A 271 10.51 21.67 4.95
C ALA A 271 10.96 20.69 6.06
N PRO A 272 12.26 20.37 6.13
CA PRO A 272 12.77 19.33 7.02
C PRO A 272 12.38 19.58 8.48
N ASP A 273 12.33 20.83 8.91
CA ASP A 273 12.10 21.17 10.31
C ASP A 273 10.62 21.12 10.71
N VAL A 274 9.74 20.78 9.76
CA VAL A 274 8.30 20.74 9.97
C VAL A 274 7.86 19.30 10.24
N PHE A 275 7.24 19.13 11.40
CA PHE A 275 6.54 17.93 11.80
C PHE A 275 5.05 18.22 12.02
N LEU A 276 4.19 17.44 11.38
CA LEU A 276 2.74 17.55 11.52
C LEU A 276 2.17 16.29 12.18
N PRO A 277 1.76 16.35 13.47
CA PRO A 277 1.28 15.17 14.17
C PRO A 277 -0.03 14.65 13.58
N GLY A 278 -0.06 13.38 13.19
CA GLY A 278 -1.26 12.71 12.70
C GLY A 278 -2.19 12.37 13.86
N LYS A 279 -3.48 12.68 13.71
CA LYS A 279 -4.52 12.33 14.70
C LYS A 279 -5.77 11.82 13.99
N LYS A 280 -6.61 11.11 14.74
CA LYS A 280 -7.92 10.73 14.26
C LYS A 280 -8.76 11.97 13.92
N ASN A 281 -9.44 11.92 12.78
CA ASN A 281 -10.24 12.99 12.18
C ASN A 281 -9.47 14.31 11.97
N ARG A 282 -8.13 14.27 11.87
CA ARG A 282 -7.32 15.46 11.56
C ARG A 282 -6.85 15.42 10.11
N LEU A 283 -6.95 16.57 9.45
CA LEU A 283 -6.49 16.77 8.08
C LEU A 283 -5.70 18.08 7.96
N TYR A 284 -4.51 17.98 7.38
CA TYR A 284 -3.70 19.10 6.95
C TYR A 284 -3.96 19.38 5.47
N VAL A 285 -4.28 20.63 5.13
CA VAL A 285 -4.56 21.08 3.77
C VAL A 285 -3.56 22.14 3.38
N HIS A 286 -2.66 21.79 2.48
CA HIS A 286 -1.73 22.72 1.87
C HIS A 286 -2.23 23.09 0.49
N ARG A 287 -2.52 24.38 0.30
CA ARG A 287 -2.90 24.93 -1.00
C ARG A 287 -1.68 25.66 -1.55
N SER A 288 -0.99 25.03 -2.49
CA SER A 288 0.06 25.69 -3.25
C SER A 288 -0.53 26.23 -4.52
N PHE A 289 -0.30 27.51 -4.80
CA PHE A 289 -0.44 28.07 -6.14
C PHE A 289 0.95 28.06 -6.77
N GLU A 290 1.48 26.86 -7.03
CA GLU A 290 2.73 26.70 -7.78
C GLU A 290 2.42 27.01 -9.25
N ASP A 291 3.16 27.95 -9.84
CA ASP A 291 3.04 28.34 -11.25
C ASP A 291 1.62 28.73 -11.70
N GLY A 292 0.85 29.37 -10.81
CA GLY A 292 -0.52 29.81 -11.11
C GLY A 292 -1.57 28.68 -11.14
N ILE A 293 -1.16 27.43 -10.93
CA ILE A 293 -2.05 26.27 -10.84
C ILE A 293 -2.28 25.96 -9.34
N PRO A 294 -3.50 26.10 -8.81
CA PRO A 294 -3.80 25.69 -7.45
C PRO A 294 -3.75 24.17 -7.33
N GLY A 295 -2.67 23.70 -6.72
CA GLY A 295 -2.56 22.36 -6.17
C GLY A 295 -3.15 22.32 -4.76
N VAL A 296 -3.92 21.27 -4.47
CA VAL A 296 -4.34 20.96 -3.10
C VAL A 296 -3.68 19.66 -2.67
N LYS A 297 -2.68 19.76 -1.80
CA LYS A 297 -2.06 18.62 -1.13
C LYS A 297 -2.75 18.42 0.22
N MET A 298 -3.06 17.17 0.55
CA MET A 298 -3.76 16.81 1.78
C MET A 298 -3.00 15.69 2.48
N TRP A 299 -2.79 15.83 3.79
CA TRP A 299 -2.20 14.80 4.65
C TRP A 299 -3.05 14.60 5.89
N GLY A 300 -3.17 13.37 6.38
CA GLY A 300 -4.00 13.06 7.54
C GLY A 300 -4.81 11.79 7.34
N GLU A 301 -5.88 11.64 8.11
CA GLU A 301 -6.79 10.51 7.97
C GLU A 301 -7.55 10.59 6.63
N MET A 302 -7.79 9.43 6.00
CA MET A 302 -8.51 9.37 4.73
C MET A 302 -9.97 9.79 4.91
N MET A 303 -10.40 10.79 4.15
CA MET A 303 -11.80 11.20 4.05
C MET A 303 -12.54 10.41 2.95
N THR A 304 -13.87 10.40 3.01
CA THR A 304 -14.68 9.98 1.87
C THR A 304 -14.50 10.94 0.68
N THR A 305 -14.73 10.45 -0.54
CA THR A 305 -14.67 11.28 -1.77
C THR A 305 -15.57 12.51 -1.67
N LYS A 306 -16.79 12.34 -1.12
CA LYS A 306 -17.74 13.43 -0.90
C LYS A 306 -17.18 14.50 0.05
N GLN A 307 -16.68 14.09 1.22
CA GLN A 307 -16.08 15.02 2.19
C GLN A 307 -14.89 15.78 1.61
N ARG A 308 -14.02 15.08 0.88
CA ARG A 308 -12.88 15.70 0.19
C ARG A 308 -13.34 16.73 -0.84
N PHE A 309 -14.36 16.40 -1.64
CA PHE A 309 -14.93 17.30 -2.63
C PHE A 309 -15.54 18.54 -1.97
N ASP A 310 -16.42 18.34 -0.97
CA ASP A 310 -17.08 19.42 -0.24
C ASP A 310 -16.05 20.34 0.44
N LEU A 311 -14.97 19.78 1.00
CA LEU A 311 -13.89 20.56 1.60
C LEU A 311 -13.12 21.43 0.61
N ILE A 312 -12.82 20.89 -0.58
CA ILE A 312 -12.01 21.58 -1.59
C ILE A 312 -12.82 22.66 -2.32
N TYR A 313 -14.02 22.28 -2.80
CA TYR A 313 -14.79 23.06 -3.75
C TYR A 313 -15.90 23.89 -3.10
N ARG A 314 -16.52 23.38 -2.04
CA ARG A 314 -17.54 24.13 -1.28
C ARG A 314 -16.95 24.84 -0.07
N GLY A 315 -15.74 24.43 0.34
CA GLY A 315 -15.19 24.88 1.61
C GLY A 315 -16.04 24.42 2.78
N GLU A 316 -16.63 23.23 2.74
CA GLU A 316 -17.38 22.68 3.87
C GLU A 316 -16.46 21.78 4.71
N HIS A 317 -16.36 22.03 6.01
CA HIS A 317 -15.58 21.17 6.91
C HIS A 317 -16.41 19.96 7.28
N PRO A 318 -15.91 18.73 7.11
CA PRO A 318 -16.62 17.55 7.58
C PRO A 318 -16.88 17.61 9.09
N GLU A 319 -18.07 17.23 9.52
CA GLU A 319 -18.43 17.26 10.94
C GLU A 319 -17.50 16.35 11.77
N GLY A 320 -16.99 16.87 12.89
CA GLY A 320 -16.08 16.14 13.77
C GLY A 320 -14.63 16.05 13.28
N TRP A 321 -14.29 16.75 12.18
CA TRP A 321 -12.93 16.84 11.68
C TRP A 321 -12.23 18.13 12.09
N GLU A 322 -10.95 18.01 12.41
CA GLU A 322 -10.02 19.12 12.59
C GLU A 322 -9.28 19.36 11.27
N VAL A 323 -9.64 20.43 10.56
CA VAL A 323 -8.99 20.82 9.31
C VAL A 323 -8.00 21.95 9.58
N ILE A 324 -6.71 21.67 9.42
CA ILE A 324 -5.60 22.62 9.60
C ILE A 324 -5.12 23.04 8.23
N TYR A 325 -5.11 24.34 7.95
CA TYR A 325 -4.61 24.88 6.69
C TYR A 325 -3.15 25.28 6.82
N LEU A 326 -2.37 25.03 5.76
CA LEU A 326 -0.94 25.31 5.71
C LEU A 326 -0.63 26.31 4.59
N ASP A 327 0.27 27.25 4.87
CA ASP A 327 0.90 28.09 3.83
C ASP A 327 2.00 27.33 3.07
N LYS A 328 2.61 27.99 2.08
CA LYS A 328 3.69 27.44 1.23
C LYS A 328 4.93 26.95 1.99
N ASP A 329 5.14 27.48 3.20
CA ASP A 329 6.28 27.19 4.07
C ASP A 329 5.84 26.20 5.19
N TYR A 330 4.67 25.57 5.01
CA TYR A 330 4.05 24.59 5.91
C TYR A 330 3.72 25.15 7.31
N ASN A 331 3.56 26.46 7.45
CA ASN A 331 3.06 27.05 8.68
C ASN A 331 1.53 26.97 8.72
N GLU A 332 0.98 26.73 9.91
CA GLU A 332 -0.45 26.80 10.14
C GLU A 332 -0.97 28.23 9.89
N ILE A 333 -1.99 28.34 9.04
CA ILE A 333 -2.69 29.60 8.79
C ILE A 333 -4.08 29.53 9.41
N SER A 334 -4.44 30.56 10.17
CA SER A 334 -5.74 30.68 10.81
C SER A 334 -6.85 31.03 9.81
N GLU A 335 -6.50 31.73 8.73
CA GLU A 335 -7.45 32.08 7.69
C GLU A 335 -7.60 30.92 6.70
N LYS A 336 -8.84 30.50 6.51
CA LYS A 336 -9.18 29.47 5.54
C LYS A 336 -8.91 29.98 4.13
N PRO A 337 -8.11 29.26 3.33
CA PRO A 337 -7.90 29.62 1.93
C PRO A 337 -9.23 29.66 1.17
N PRO A 338 -9.39 30.59 0.21
CA PRO A 338 -10.59 30.69 -0.61
C PRO A 338 -10.84 29.35 -1.31
N HIS A 339 -12.08 28.85 -1.26
CA HIS A 339 -12.45 27.58 -1.89
C HIS A 339 -12.18 27.64 -3.39
N VAL A 340 -11.87 26.49 -3.99
CA VAL A 340 -11.61 26.41 -5.43
C VAL A 340 -12.93 26.66 -6.16
N THR A 341 -13.10 27.85 -6.72
CA THR A 341 -14.29 28.18 -7.50
C THR A 341 -14.19 27.64 -8.92
N ARG A 342 -15.33 27.51 -9.59
CA ARG A 342 -15.36 27.15 -11.01
C ARG A 342 -14.63 28.20 -11.86
N GLU A 343 -14.72 29.47 -11.48
CA GLU A 343 -14.03 30.59 -12.10
C GLU A 343 -12.53 30.46 -11.93
N MET A 344 -12.05 30.06 -10.74
CA MET A 344 -10.63 29.78 -10.52
C MET A 344 -10.15 28.65 -11.42
N VAL A 345 -10.88 27.53 -11.49
CA VAL A 345 -10.56 26.41 -12.41
C VAL A 345 -10.52 26.88 -13.87
N ARG A 346 -11.45 27.76 -14.25
CA ARG A 346 -11.52 28.37 -15.59
C ARG A 346 -10.49 29.47 -15.83
N SER A 347 -9.90 30.03 -14.78
CA SER A 347 -8.87 31.06 -14.86
C SER A 347 -7.47 30.50 -14.71
N TRP A 348 -7.31 29.20 -14.47
CA TRP A 348 -6.00 28.54 -14.55
C TRP A 348 -5.39 28.88 -15.89
N GLU A 349 -4.17 29.42 -15.89
CA GLU A 349 -3.45 29.61 -17.13
C GLU A 349 -3.47 28.29 -17.87
N LEU A 350 -3.76 28.38 -19.17
CA LEU A 350 -3.71 27.23 -20.05
C LEU A 350 -2.38 26.53 -19.78
N PRO A 351 -2.34 25.19 -19.74
CA PRO A 351 -1.09 24.49 -19.54
C PRO A 351 -0.05 25.00 -20.55
N PRO A 352 1.26 24.97 -20.24
CA PRO A 352 2.29 25.35 -21.19
C PRO A 352 2.06 24.72 -22.57
N GLU A 353 2.43 25.41 -23.66
CA GLU A 353 2.22 24.89 -25.03
C GLU A 353 2.95 23.54 -25.24
N ASP A 354 3.98 23.27 -24.45
CA ASP A 354 4.79 22.05 -24.40
C ASP A 354 4.38 21.06 -23.29
N TRP A 355 3.31 21.33 -22.53
CA TRP A 355 2.82 20.39 -21.54
C TRP A 355 2.23 19.14 -22.20
N VAL A 356 2.88 18.00 -21.95
CA VAL A 356 2.40 16.69 -22.35
C VAL A 356 1.86 16.00 -21.08
N PRO A 357 0.65 15.42 -21.11
CA PRO A 357 0.13 14.67 -19.99
C PRO A 357 1.03 13.46 -19.76
N PRO A 358 1.30 13.08 -18.50
CA PRO A 358 2.09 11.89 -18.19
C PRO A 358 1.58 10.66 -18.95
N GLU A 359 2.51 9.79 -19.41
CA GLU A 359 2.16 8.54 -20.06
C GLU A 359 1.15 7.74 -19.22
N GLY A 360 0.08 7.27 -19.87
CA GLY A 360 -0.99 6.50 -19.23
C GLY A 360 -2.11 7.32 -18.58
N ILE A 361 -2.10 8.65 -18.68
CA ILE A 361 -3.22 9.49 -18.24
C ILE A 361 -4.15 9.81 -19.41
N THR A 362 -5.36 9.25 -19.39
CA THR A 362 -6.44 9.62 -20.32
C THR A 362 -7.19 10.84 -19.79
N LEU A 363 -7.17 11.94 -20.55
CA LEU A 363 -7.87 13.17 -20.19
C LEU A 363 -9.37 13.08 -20.51
N PRO A 364 -10.23 13.85 -19.81
CA PRO A 364 -11.66 13.90 -20.11
C PRO A 364 -11.93 14.29 -21.57
N LYS A 365 -12.95 13.69 -22.19
CA LYS A 365 -13.45 14.07 -23.52
C LYS A 365 -13.91 15.54 -23.49
N GLY A 366 -13.51 16.35 -24.47
CA GLY A 366 -13.79 17.78 -24.46
C GLY A 366 -12.76 18.63 -23.73
N PHE A 367 -11.80 18.02 -22.99
CA PHE A 367 -10.79 18.78 -22.26
C PHE A 367 -9.82 19.51 -23.21
N GLU A 368 -9.38 18.87 -24.30
CA GLU A 368 -8.61 19.56 -25.34
C GLU A 368 -9.44 20.68 -25.95
N GLU A 369 -10.68 20.40 -26.36
CA GLU A 369 -11.54 21.39 -26.99
C GLU A 369 -11.81 22.59 -26.08
N ASP A 370 -11.98 22.36 -24.78
CA ASP A 370 -12.11 23.41 -23.76
C ASP A 370 -10.82 24.23 -23.62
N LEU A 371 -9.64 23.58 -23.63
CA LEU A 371 -8.35 24.28 -23.61
C LEU A 371 -8.14 25.08 -24.91
N ARG A 372 -8.47 24.52 -26.07
CA ARG A 372 -8.42 25.18 -27.38
C ARG A 372 -9.35 26.38 -27.42
N ALA A 373 -10.58 26.25 -26.93
CA ALA A 373 -11.56 27.33 -26.85
C ALA A 373 -11.10 28.47 -25.94
N ARG A 374 -10.26 28.16 -24.94
CA ARG A 374 -9.65 29.13 -24.03
C ARG A 374 -8.37 29.75 -24.58
N GLY A 375 -7.88 29.32 -25.75
CA GLY A 375 -6.72 29.88 -26.44
C GLY A 375 -5.43 29.07 -26.34
N TRP A 376 -5.50 27.82 -25.84
CA TRP A 376 -4.32 26.96 -25.74
C TRP A 376 -3.88 26.48 -27.12
N LYS A 377 -2.59 26.65 -27.42
CA LYS A 377 -2.01 26.30 -28.72
C LYS A 377 -1.14 25.04 -28.69
N GLY A 378 -0.97 24.42 -27.52
CA GLY A 378 -0.17 23.21 -27.37
C GLY A 378 -0.67 22.04 -28.22
N ALA A 379 0.17 21.02 -28.36
CA ALA A 379 -0.14 19.81 -29.12
C ALA A 379 0.09 18.59 -28.22
N TRP A 380 -0.93 17.73 -28.12
CA TRP A 380 -0.85 16.51 -27.30
C TRP A 380 0.12 15.48 -27.87
N THR A 381 0.28 15.49 -29.18
CA THR A 381 1.21 14.60 -29.85
C THR A 381 2.59 15.21 -29.78
N GLN A 382 3.49 14.59 -29.03
CA GLN A 382 4.87 14.52 -29.51
C GLN A 382 4.78 13.94 -30.92
N GLN A 383 4.90 14.78 -31.94
CA GLN A 383 5.60 14.32 -33.13
C GLN A 383 7.00 14.01 -32.60
N LEU A 384 7.19 12.76 -32.17
CA LEU A 384 8.50 12.17 -32.08
C LEU A 384 9.07 12.35 -33.49
N ASP A 385 9.85 13.41 -33.68
CA ASP A 385 10.77 13.48 -34.79
C ASP A 385 11.53 12.16 -34.75
N ALA A 386 11.23 11.31 -35.73
CA ALA A 386 11.80 9.99 -35.85
C ALA A 386 13.32 10.18 -35.98
N THR A 387 14.03 10.14 -34.86
CA THR A 387 15.47 10.02 -34.84
C THR A 387 15.80 8.66 -35.45
N GLU A 388 16.11 8.70 -36.75
CA GLU A 388 16.72 7.63 -37.51
C GLU A 388 17.93 7.10 -36.74
N GLY A 389 17.86 5.87 -36.21
CA GLY A 389 19.01 5.32 -35.49
C GLY A 389 18.91 3.94 -34.89
N SER A 390 17.74 3.32 -34.77
CA SER A 390 17.61 1.94 -34.31
C SER A 390 16.96 1.07 -35.36
N SER A 391 17.61 -0.04 -35.72
CA SER A 391 17.10 -1.05 -36.63
C SER A 391 15.64 -1.38 -36.29
N PRO A 392 14.73 -1.34 -37.28
CA PRO A 392 13.32 -1.55 -37.01
C PRO A 392 13.12 -2.95 -36.43
N PRO A 393 12.34 -3.09 -35.34
CA PRO A 393 11.80 -4.39 -34.95
C PRO A 393 11.08 -5.01 -36.15
N ASP A 394 11.06 -6.34 -36.21
CA ASP A 394 10.41 -7.09 -37.29
C ASP A 394 8.99 -6.52 -37.55
N ARG A 395 8.71 -6.19 -38.82
CA ARG A 395 7.43 -5.61 -39.26
C ARG A 395 6.23 -6.46 -38.83
N ALA A 396 6.41 -7.77 -38.73
CA ALA A 396 5.36 -8.68 -38.26
C ALA A 396 5.07 -8.49 -36.76
N THR A 397 6.10 -8.26 -35.95
CA THR A 397 5.96 -7.99 -34.51
C THR A 397 5.32 -6.62 -34.27
N LEU A 398 5.78 -5.58 -34.98
CA LEU A 398 5.20 -4.24 -34.90
C LEU A 398 3.73 -4.20 -35.32
N ALA A 399 3.36 -4.90 -36.40
CA ALA A 399 1.96 -4.95 -36.84
C ALA A 399 1.06 -5.68 -35.83
N ARG A 400 1.59 -6.70 -35.13
CA ARG A 400 0.85 -7.43 -34.10
C ARG A 400 0.69 -6.60 -32.83
N GLU A 401 1.77 -5.95 -32.37
CA GLU A 401 1.74 -5.08 -31.19
C GLU A 401 0.85 -3.86 -31.43
N ALA A 402 0.89 -3.26 -32.62
CA ALA A 402 0.00 -2.18 -32.99
C ALA A 402 -1.48 -2.61 -32.99
N ALA A 403 -1.80 -3.78 -33.56
CA ALA A 403 -3.16 -4.29 -33.58
C ALA A 403 -3.67 -4.71 -32.18
N GLU A 404 -2.79 -5.16 -31.29
CA GLU A 404 -3.13 -5.49 -29.91
C GLU A 404 -3.32 -4.21 -29.06
N ALA A 405 -2.45 -3.20 -29.24
CA ALA A 405 -2.60 -1.90 -28.62
C ALA A 405 -3.88 -1.19 -29.08
N GLU A 406 -4.24 -1.28 -30.37
CA GLU A 406 -5.48 -0.71 -30.90
C GLU A 406 -6.73 -1.37 -30.29
N ARG A 407 -6.73 -2.70 -30.12
CA ARG A 407 -7.85 -3.40 -29.45
C ARG A 407 -7.94 -3.11 -27.95
N ALA A 408 -6.80 -2.98 -27.28
CA ALA A 408 -6.76 -2.60 -25.86
C ALA A 408 -7.32 -1.17 -25.68
N ALA A 409 -6.85 -0.23 -26.51
CA ALA A 409 -7.35 1.14 -26.53
C ALA A 409 -8.85 1.23 -26.86
N GLU A 410 -9.35 0.44 -27.81
CA GLU A 410 -10.78 0.40 -28.14
C GLU A 410 -11.63 -0.13 -26.98
N THR A 411 -11.11 -1.11 -26.22
CA THR A 411 -11.80 -1.68 -25.06
C THR A 411 -11.83 -0.69 -23.90
N GLU A 412 -10.69 -0.09 -23.57
CA GLU A 412 -10.59 0.95 -22.53
C GLU A 412 -11.46 2.18 -22.88
N TRP A 413 -11.51 2.56 -24.16
CA TRP A 413 -12.39 3.63 -24.64
C TRP A 413 -13.87 3.32 -24.44
N LYS A 414 -14.32 2.09 -24.74
CA LYS A 414 -15.72 1.68 -24.53
C LYS A 414 -16.13 1.68 -23.06
N ASP A 415 -15.21 1.34 -22.16
CA ASP A 415 -15.47 1.37 -20.72
C ASP A 415 -15.43 2.81 -20.17
N PHE A 416 -14.52 3.65 -20.67
CA PHE A 416 -14.47 5.08 -20.34
C PHE A 416 -15.71 5.84 -20.86
N ASP A 417 -16.11 5.65 -22.11
CA ASP A 417 -17.31 6.30 -22.69
C ASP A 417 -18.58 5.88 -21.94
N ARG A 418 -18.66 4.62 -21.47
CA ARG A 418 -19.71 4.16 -20.56
C ARG A 418 -19.69 4.89 -19.22
N ALA A 419 -18.51 5.09 -18.63
CA ALA A 419 -18.36 5.80 -17.36
C ALA A 419 -18.70 7.30 -17.48
N VAL A 420 -18.31 7.94 -18.59
CA VAL A 420 -18.65 9.34 -18.88
C VAL A 420 -20.15 9.51 -19.11
N GLN A 421 -20.78 8.65 -19.90
CA GLN A 421 -22.23 8.68 -20.10
C GLN A 421 -22.99 8.48 -18.78
N GLU A 422 -22.50 7.59 -17.91
CA GLU A 422 -23.08 7.38 -16.58
C GLU A 422 -22.88 8.60 -15.67
N TYR A 423 -21.71 9.24 -15.72
CA TYR A 423 -21.46 10.48 -14.98
C TYR A 423 -22.35 11.63 -15.47
N GLU A 424 -22.50 11.83 -16.77
CA GLU A 424 -23.39 12.84 -17.34
C GLU A 424 -24.86 12.55 -17.01
N ARG A 425 -25.25 11.27 -16.99
CA ARG A 425 -26.57 10.83 -16.54
C ARG A 425 -26.81 11.24 -15.08
N LEU A 426 -25.84 11.02 -14.20
CA LEU A 426 -25.92 11.38 -12.78
C LEU A 426 -25.86 12.91 -12.56
N ALA A 427 -24.99 13.62 -13.28
CA ALA A 427 -24.82 15.06 -13.15
C ALA A 427 -26.08 15.86 -13.54
N ASN A 428 -26.93 15.29 -14.41
CA ASN A 428 -28.19 15.88 -14.83
C ASN A 428 -29.40 15.44 -13.98
N MET A 429 -29.19 14.64 -12.93
CA MET A 429 -30.24 14.25 -11.99
C MET A 429 -30.41 15.29 -10.89
N SER A 430 -31.65 15.44 -10.41
CA SER A 430 -31.91 16.15 -9.15
C SER A 430 -31.35 15.37 -7.95
N ASP A 431 -31.11 16.05 -6.83
CA ASP A 431 -30.59 15.42 -5.61
C ASP A 431 -31.40 14.18 -5.15
N ALA A 432 -32.73 14.23 -5.27
CA ALA A 432 -33.61 13.09 -4.95
C ALA A 432 -33.47 11.90 -5.92
N GLN A 433 -33.19 12.19 -7.20
CA GLN A 433 -32.94 11.16 -8.22
C GLN A 433 -31.54 10.56 -8.05
N LEU A 434 -30.54 11.39 -7.73
CA LEU A 434 -29.20 10.94 -7.35
C LEU A 434 -29.26 9.99 -6.16
N GLU A 435 -29.98 10.36 -5.10
CA GLU A 435 -30.12 9.52 -3.91
C GLU A 435 -30.77 8.16 -4.23
N THR A 436 -31.79 8.15 -5.08
CA THR A 436 -32.45 6.92 -5.56
C THR A 436 -31.51 6.05 -6.40
N GLU A 437 -30.73 6.65 -7.30
CA GLU A 437 -29.78 5.92 -8.15
C GLU A 437 -28.57 5.41 -7.36
N PHE A 438 -28.08 6.16 -6.38
CA PHE A 438 -27.05 5.70 -5.45
C PHE A 438 -27.56 4.55 -4.57
N GLN A 439 -28.81 4.60 -4.09
CA GLN A 439 -29.41 3.48 -3.38
C GLN A 439 -29.50 2.23 -4.27
N LYS A 440 -29.95 2.37 -5.53
CA LYS A 440 -29.95 1.25 -6.49
C LYS A 440 -28.55 0.71 -6.75
N MET A 441 -27.55 1.58 -6.97
CA MET A 441 -26.17 1.15 -7.18
C MET A 441 -25.63 0.44 -5.95
N LEU A 442 -25.89 0.93 -4.74
CA LEU A 442 -25.50 0.26 -3.49
C LEU A 442 -26.17 -1.13 -3.35
N ILE A 443 -27.45 -1.25 -3.70
CA ILE A 443 -28.17 -2.54 -3.69
C ILE A 443 -27.59 -3.50 -4.76
N THR A 444 -27.24 -2.98 -5.94
CA THR A 444 -26.79 -3.80 -7.09
C THR A 444 -25.30 -4.15 -7.04
N SER A 445 -24.47 -3.31 -6.44
CA SER A 445 -23.02 -3.51 -6.26
C SER A 445 -22.65 -4.29 -4.99
N LEU A 446 -23.66 -4.67 -4.19
CA LEU A 446 -23.54 -5.59 -3.06
C LEU A 446 -24.29 -6.92 -3.32
N PRO A 447 -24.05 -7.66 -4.42
CA PRO A 447 -24.61 -9.00 -4.54
C PRO A 447 -23.89 -9.92 -3.55
N GLY A 448 -24.44 -10.05 -2.34
CA GLY A 448 -24.00 -10.98 -1.31
C GLY A 448 -23.64 -10.39 0.06
N LEU A 449 -23.58 -9.07 0.22
CA LEU A 449 -23.31 -8.45 1.55
C LEU A 449 -24.57 -8.22 2.38
N PHE A 450 -25.74 -8.30 1.75
CA PHE A 450 -27.05 -8.37 2.39
C PHE A 450 -27.93 -9.29 1.56
N SER A 451 -27.73 -10.62 1.60
CA SER A 451 -28.87 -11.45 1.21
C SER A 451 -29.94 -11.23 2.28
N ASP A 452 -31.17 -10.94 1.87
CA ASP A 452 -32.35 -10.95 2.75
C ASP A 452 -32.39 -12.24 3.61
N GLU A 453 -31.71 -13.28 3.14
CA GLU A 453 -31.51 -14.55 3.81
C GLU A 453 -30.56 -14.52 5.02
N SER A 454 -29.47 -13.73 5.05
CA SER A 454 -28.49 -13.78 6.17
C SER A 454 -28.89 -12.92 7.37
N ILE A 455 -29.38 -11.70 7.10
CA ILE A 455 -30.03 -10.84 8.10
C ILE A 455 -31.35 -11.46 8.52
N GLY A 456 -32.16 -11.92 7.56
CA GLY A 456 -33.40 -12.63 7.83
C GLY A 456 -33.17 -13.90 8.66
N LYS A 457 -32.08 -14.65 8.45
CA LYS A 457 -31.77 -15.83 9.26
C LYS A 457 -31.35 -15.47 10.68
N THR A 458 -30.47 -14.48 10.86
CA THR A 458 -30.02 -14.07 12.21
C THR A 458 -31.19 -13.48 13.02
N LEU A 459 -32.10 -12.76 12.35
CA LEU A 459 -33.30 -12.20 12.98
C LEU A 459 -34.40 -13.24 13.18
N ARG A 460 -34.60 -14.21 12.27
CA ARG A 460 -35.52 -15.35 12.46
C ARG A 460 -35.03 -16.36 13.51
N GLU A 461 -33.72 -16.45 13.74
CA GLU A 461 -33.13 -17.29 14.80
C GLU A 461 -33.29 -16.64 16.18
N LYS A 462 -33.27 -15.29 16.26
CA LYS A 462 -33.39 -14.55 17.52
C LYS A 462 -34.81 -14.13 17.87
N PHE A 463 -35.69 -13.99 16.88
CA PHE A 463 -37.08 -13.53 17.06
C PHE A 463 -38.06 -14.47 16.37
N SER A 464 -39.29 -14.55 16.86
CA SER A 464 -40.34 -15.30 16.17
C SER A 464 -40.58 -14.70 14.77
N SER A 465 -40.82 -15.55 13.77
CA SER A 465 -41.03 -15.13 12.38
C SER A 465 -42.06 -14.02 12.25
N THR A 466 -43.15 -14.10 13.02
CA THR A 466 -44.22 -13.09 13.04
C THR A 466 -43.78 -11.73 13.59
N ARG A 467 -42.89 -11.68 14.60
CA ARG A 467 -42.35 -10.39 15.11
C ARG A 467 -41.49 -9.72 14.06
N PHE A 468 -40.66 -10.50 13.37
CA PHE A 468 -39.79 -9.99 12.32
C PHE A 468 -40.57 -9.52 11.08
N GLU A 469 -41.53 -10.30 10.59
CA GLU A 469 -42.39 -9.92 9.46
C GLU A 469 -43.17 -8.62 9.72
N ASN A 470 -43.63 -8.41 10.96
CA ASN A 470 -44.30 -7.17 11.33
C ASN A 470 -43.33 -5.97 11.35
N ALA A 471 -42.09 -6.16 11.80
CA ALA A 471 -41.07 -5.13 11.78
C ALA A 471 -40.65 -4.75 10.35
N GLU A 472 -40.45 -5.75 9.50
CA GLU A 472 -40.15 -5.57 8.08
C GLU A 472 -41.27 -4.81 7.37
N LYS A 473 -42.53 -5.22 7.61
CA LYS A 473 -43.70 -4.53 7.05
C LYS A 473 -43.78 -3.08 7.50
N LEU A 474 -43.48 -2.76 8.77
CA LEU A 474 -43.49 -1.38 9.27
C LEU A 474 -42.38 -0.53 8.61
N LEU A 475 -41.20 -1.09 8.41
CA LEU A 475 -40.10 -0.40 7.74
C LEU A 475 -40.38 -0.18 6.25
N GLN A 476 -41.00 -1.14 5.57
CA GLN A 476 -41.40 -1.02 4.16
C GLN A 476 -42.56 -0.04 3.97
N GLU A 477 -43.57 -0.06 4.84
CA GLU A 477 -44.78 0.75 4.70
C GLU A 477 -44.56 2.22 5.06
N TYR A 478 -43.68 2.53 6.02
CA TYR A 478 -43.49 3.88 6.55
C TYR A 478 -42.09 4.48 6.31
N GLY A 479 -41.16 3.73 5.70
CA GLY A 479 -39.76 4.14 5.52
C GLY A 479 -38.92 3.97 6.79
N ALA A 480 -37.60 4.08 6.68
CA ALA A 480 -36.66 3.68 7.75
C ALA A 480 -36.86 4.45 9.07
N ALA A 481 -36.92 5.78 9.03
CA ALA A 481 -37.03 6.60 10.25
C ALA A 481 -38.38 6.45 10.96
N GLU A 482 -39.49 6.60 10.22
CA GLU A 482 -40.84 6.53 10.79
C GLU A 482 -41.26 5.07 11.07
N GLY A 483 -40.85 4.11 10.24
CA GLY A 483 -41.03 2.68 10.47
C GLY A 483 -40.29 2.21 11.73
N PHE A 484 -39.07 2.70 11.97
CA PHE A 484 -38.32 2.40 13.19
C PHE A 484 -38.98 3.02 14.44
N ARG A 485 -39.47 4.27 14.35
CA ARG A 485 -40.25 4.90 15.43
C ARG A 485 -41.49 4.07 15.80
N ARG A 486 -42.26 3.64 14.80
CA ARG A 486 -43.45 2.79 14.99
C ARG A 486 -43.12 1.39 15.47
N LEU A 487 -41.97 0.86 15.06
CA LEU A 487 -41.45 -0.40 15.58
C LEU A 487 -41.08 -0.25 17.05
N ALA A 488 -40.43 0.84 17.45
CA ALA A 488 -40.11 1.11 18.86
C ALA A 488 -41.36 1.25 19.74
N GLU A 489 -42.45 1.80 19.19
CA GLU A 489 -43.74 1.88 19.88
C GLU A 489 -44.41 0.50 20.05
N LYS A 490 -44.34 -0.36 19.03
CA LYS A 490 -45.01 -1.67 19.02
C LYS A 490 -44.18 -2.79 19.64
N ASP A 491 -42.86 -2.68 19.54
CA ASP A 491 -41.88 -3.68 19.92
C ASP A 491 -40.52 -3.01 20.24
N ALA A 492 -40.46 -2.34 21.40
CA ALA A 492 -39.30 -1.60 21.86
C ALA A 492 -38.03 -2.46 22.00
N GLU A 493 -38.18 -3.75 22.31
CA GLU A 493 -37.05 -4.68 22.44
C GLU A 493 -36.40 -4.96 21.08
N LEU A 494 -37.21 -5.29 20.07
CA LEU A 494 -36.73 -5.54 18.71
C LEU A 494 -36.13 -4.27 18.11
N ALA A 495 -36.78 -3.12 18.30
CA ALA A 495 -36.23 -1.83 17.90
C ALA A 495 -34.86 -1.58 18.53
N ARG A 496 -34.72 -1.73 19.85
CA ARG A 496 -33.44 -1.53 20.55
C ARG A 496 -32.35 -2.48 20.07
N GLN A 497 -32.68 -3.74 19.76
CA GLN A 497 -31.69 -4.68 19.23
C GLN A 497 -31.27 -4.34 17.79
N ILE A 498 -32.21 -3.89 16.96
CA ILE A 498 -31.91 -3.34 15.63
C ILE A 498 -31.01 -2.10 15.79
N GLU A 499 -31.36 -1.17 16.68
CA GLU A 499 -30.53 -0.01 17.00
C GLU A 499 -29.15 -0.39 17.52
N ASP A 500 -29.01 -1.42 18.35
CA ASP A 500 -27.70 -1.84 18.86
C ASP A 500 -26.81 -2.45 17.77
N MET A 501 -27.43 -3.08 16.76
CA MET A 501 -26.73 -3.61 15.58
C MET A 501 -26.28 -2.49 14.64
N PHE A 502 -27.03 -1.39 14.53
CA PHE A 502 -26.76 -0.30 13.58
C PHE A 502 -26.12 0.96 14.21
N GLY A 503 -26.36 1.22 15.48
CA GLY A 503 -26.05 2.45 16.23
C GLY A 503 -24.68 2.49 16.90
N LYS A 504 -23.95 1.36 16.98
CA LYS A 504 -22.54 1.33 17.47
C LYS A 504 -21.55 2.04 16.54
N ARG A 505 -22.00 2.72 15.48
CA ARG A 505 -21.15 3.48 14.55
C ARG A 505 -21.21 5.00 14.71
N SER A 506 -22.03 5.56 15.61
CA SER A 506 -22.22 7.02 15.67
C SER A 506 -22.42 7.55 17.10
N ALA A 507 -21.34 7.80 17.84
CA ALA A 507 -21.38 8.73 18.98
C ALA A 507 -20.07 9.54 19.06
N PRO A 508 -20.10 10.87 18.82
CA PRO A 508 -18.92 11.72 18.95
C PRO A 508 -18.68 12.09 20.43
N SER A 509 -17.43 11.90 20.87
CA SER A 509 -16.92 12.40 22.14
C SER A 509 -16.68 13.92 22.05
N GLN A 510 -17.54 14.72 22.67
CA GLN A 510 -17.30 16.15 22.87
C GLN A 510 -16.31 16.38 24.01
N LYS A 511 -15.05 16.66 23.66
CA LYS A 511 -14.13 17.45 24.51
C LYS A 511 -13.31 18.38 23.62
N SER A 512 -13.76 19.62 23.47
CA SER A 512 -12.98 20.70 22.88
C SER A 512 -12.04 21.29 23.94
N GLY A 513 -10.81 20.77 24.00
CA GLY A 513 -9.69 21.41 24.67
C GLY A 513 -9.09 22.49 23.77
N ARG A 514 -9.07 23.74 24.23
CA ARG A 514 -8.38 24.86 23.57
C ARG A 514 -6.87 24.57 23.59
N PHE A 515 -6.29 24.28 22.42
CA PHE A 515 -4.85 24.19 22.23
C PHE A 515 -4.24 25.60 22.26
N VAL A 516 -3.16 25.79 23.02
CA VAL A 516 -2.32 26.99 23.01
C VAL A 516 -1.06 26.62 22.23
N PRO A 517 -0.71 27.30 21.13
CA PRO A 517 0.51 27.03 20.40
C PRO A 517 1.71 27.31 21.30
N ARG A 518 2.55 26.30 21.53
CA ARG A 518 3.87 26.49 22.12
C ARG A 518 4.84 26.68 20.95
N ASP A 519 5.30 27.90 20.74
CA ASP A 519 6.42 28.21 19.85
C ASP A 519 7.65 27.45 20.35
N GLY A 520 7.94 26.32 19.72
CA GLY A 520 9.00 25.41 20.14
C GLY A 520 9.48 24.52 19.01
N ARG A 521 9.54 25.03 17.78
CA ARG A 521 10.19 24.34 16.67
C ARG A 521 11.67 24.20 17.01
N GLN A 522 12.09 23.01 17.43
CA GLN A 522 13.50 22.67 17.51
C GLN A 522 13.92 22.14 16.13
N PRO A 523 14.82 22.84 15.42
CA PRO A 523 15.36 22.32 14.17
C PRO A 523 16.06 20.98 14.43
N PRO A 524 16.17 20.10 13.43
CA PRO A 524 16.99 18.91 13.53
C PRO A 524 18.42 19.34 13.93
N PRO A 525 19.12 18.55 14.76
CA PRO A 525 20.50 18.84 15.07
C PRO A 525 21.31 18.88 13.77
N ASN A 526 22.06 19.96 13.55
CA ASN A 526 23.02 20.03 12.45
C ASN A 526 24.02 18.87 12.61
N ALA A 527 24.40 18.25 11.50
CA ALA A 527 25.50 17.28 11.50
C ALA A 527 26.73 17.92 12.18
N PRO A 528 27.43 17.20 13.07
CA PRO A 528 28.64 17.71 13.70
C PRO A 528 29.60 18.18 12.60
N GLN A 529 29.94 19.46 12.59
CA GLN A 529 30.99 19.93 11.70
C GLN A 529 32.28 19.19 12.08
N PRO A 530 33.05 18.66 11.11
CA PRO A 530 34.35 18.12 11.40
C PRO A 530 35.18 19.19 12.13
N PRO A 531 36.00 18.81 13.13
CA PRO A 531 36.80 19.77 13.86
C PRO A 531 37.61 20.60 12.86
N SER A 532 37.46 21.93 12.92
CA SER A 532 38.19 22.83 12.04
C SER A 532 39.68 22.58 12.20
N GLU A 533 40.37 22.24 11.12
CA GLU A 533 41.82 22.00 11.08
C GLU A 533 42.69 23.23 11.46
N ASP A 534 42.08 24.34 11.87
CA ASP A 534 42.76 25.61 12.12
C ASP A 534 43.16 25.87 13.59
N GLU A 535 42.90 24.95 14.51
CA GLU A 535 43.47 25.02 15.88
C GLU A 535 44.77 24.22 15.97
N GLY A 536 45.78 24.66 15.21
CA GLY A 536 47.07 23.98 15.12
C GLY A 536 48.17 24.80 14.46
N LYS A 537 48.31 26.09 14.79
CA LYS A 537 49.54 26.87 14.55
C LYS A 537 49.90 27.77 15.71
#